data_AF-A0A535STD7-F1
#
_entry.id   AF-A0A535STD7-F1
#
_cell.length_a   1.000
_cell.length_b   1.000
_cell.length_c   1.000
_cell.angle_alpha   90.00
_cell.angle_beta   90.00
_cell.angle_gamma   90.00
#
_symmetry.space_group_name_H-M   'P 1'
#
loop_
_entity.id
_entity.type
_entity.pdbx_description
1 polymer ?
#
loop_
_entity_poly.entity_id
_entity_poly.type
_entity_poly.pdbx_seq_one_letter_code
_entity_poly.pdbx_strand_id
1 'polypeptide(L)'
;MTSNAISDRIAVGEHTSDLAESTQAMDAGEIGFAHLAVMARTANAVGDAFDETMLLRLAKESSPGRFHYNCLHYRHALNAEAYADEQAEQAQTRTLHMSRGSDGCLFITGLLDPVGGAVVRNALEPLARPSGVDDHRLRPQRYADALVELAGHTQKIQMQVTSSVETLLNLTGAPGAEME
;
A
#
# COMPACT_ATOMS: atom_id res chain seq x y z
N MET A 1 13.25 4.73 -3.31
CA MET A 1 12.95 4.68 -1.86
C MET A 1 11.45 4.54 -1.70
N THR A 2 10.96 3.57 -0.94
CA THR A 2 9.51 3.36 -0.74
C THR A 2 8.97 4.36 0.30
N SER A 3 7.71 4.77 0.19
CA SER A 3 7.05 5.72 1.10
C SER A 3 7.24 5.35 2.59
N ASN A 4 7.12 4.05 2.92
CA ASN A 4 7.33 3.55 4.28
C ASN A 4 8.73 3.84 4.83
N ALA A 5 9.77 3.76 3.99
CA ALA A 5 11.14 4.00 4.44
C ALA A 5 11.42 5.49 4.75
N ILE A 6 10.61 6.41 4.22
CA ILE A 6 10.68 7.84 4.57
C ILE A 6 9.97 8.07 5.91
N SER A 7 8.77 7.52 6.07
CA SER A 7 8.00 7.61 7.32
C SER A 7 8.77 7.00 8.51
N ASP A 8 9.45 5.87 8.33
CA ASP A 8 10.30 5.25 9.35
C ASP A 8 11.40 6.18 9.84
N ARG A 9 12.03 6.92 8.92
CA ARG A 9 13.12 7.85 9.26
C ARG A 9 12.63 9.11 9.96
N ILE A 10 11.45 9.62 9.56
CA ILE A 10 10.82 10.77 10.22
C ILE A 10 10.47 10.40 11.65
N ALA A 11 9.78 9.28 11.86
CA ALA A 11 9.37 8.84 13.20
C ALA A 11 10.56 8.64 14.15
N VAL A 12 11.65 8.02 13.67
CA VAL A 12 12.88 7.89 14.48
C VAL A 12 13.52 9.24 14.75
N GLY A 13 13.56 10.14 13.76
CA GLY A 13 14.10 11.49 13.91
C GLY A 13 13.35 12.33 14.95
N GLU A 14 12.02 12.25 14.97
CA GLU A 14 11.17 12.94 15.94
C GLU A 14 11.39 12.44 17.38
N HIS A 15 11.72 11.15 17.54
CA HIS A 15 11.84 10.49 18.85
C HIS A 15 13.30 10.27 19.30
N THR A 16 14.28 10.91 18.67
CA THR A 16 15.70 10.66 18.99
C THR A 16 16.05 11.06 20.43
N SER A 17 15.42 12.10 20.99
CA SER A 17 15.60 12.52 22.38
C SER A 17 14.86 11.61 23.37
N ASP A 18 13.72 11.08 22.96
CA ASP A 18 12.77 10.37 23.83
C ASP A 18 13.03 8.85 23.83
N LEU A 19 13.88 8.38 22.91
CA LEU A 19 14.34 7.00 22.76
C LEU A 19 15.86 6.88 22.95
N ALA A 20 16.39 7.53 23.98
CA ALA A 20 17.83 7.64 24.19
C ALA A 20 18.49 6.26 24.41
N GLU A 21 17.89 5.40 25.24
CA GLU A 21 18.43 4.07 25.54
C GLU A 21 18.39 3.15 24.32
N SER A 22 17.32 3.26 23.55
CA SER A 22 17.10 2.53 22.31
C SER A 22 18.04 2.94 21.19
N THR A 23 18.29 4.25 21.05
CA THR A 23 19.25 4.79 20.10
C THR A 23 20.65 4.30 20.44
N GLN A 24 21.02 4.35 21.72
CA GLN A 24 22.31 3.82 22.19
C GLN A 24 22.45 2.31 21.93
N ALA A 25 21.39 1.53 22.16
CA ALA A 25 21.39 0.10 21.88
C ALA A 25 21.53 -0.21 20.38
N MET A 26 20.98 0.65 19.52
CA MET A 26 21.16 0.54 18.07
C MET A 26 22.61 0.85 17.68
N ASP A 27 23.18 1.93 18.21
CA ASP A 27 24.58 2.33 17.94
C ASP A 27 25.58 1.27 18.44
N ALA A 28 25.27 0.60 19.55
CA ALA A 28 26.02 -0.55 20.06
C ALA A 28 25.83 -1.85 19.25
N GLY A 29 24.91 -1.87 18.29
CA GLY A 29 24.60 -3.04 17.46
C GLY A 29 23.78 -4.11 18.17
N GLU A 30 23.23 -3.83 19.36
CA GLU A 30 22.39 -4.75 20.12
C GLU A 30 20.99 -4.90 19.50
N ILE A 31 20.51 -3.85 18.81
CA ILE A 31 19.29 -3.88 18.01
C ILE A 31 19.54 -3.25 16.63
N GLY A 32 18.89 -3.77 15.58
CA GLY A 32 18.90 -3.13 14.26
C GLY A 32 17.94 -1.94 14.12
N PHE A 33 18.16 -1.09 13.11
CA PHE A 33 17.30 0.08 12.79
C PHE A 33 15.80 -0.26 12.66
N ALA A 34 15.48 -1.46 12.18
CA ALA A 34 14.08 -1.90 12.08
C ALA A 34 13.39 -2.02 13.46
N HIS A 35 14.12 -2.36 14.52
CA HIS A 35 13.59 -2.33 15.89
C HIS A 35 13.33 -0.89 16.33
N LEU A 36 14.30 0.00 16.11
CA LEU A 36 14.18 1.41 16.49
C LEU A 36 13.00 2.10 15.79
N ALA A 37 12.79 1.81 14.50
CA ALA A 37 11.64 2.32 13.75
C ALA A 37 10.29 1.83 14.28
N VAL A 38 10.20 0.55 14.68
CA VAL A 38 8.99 0.00 15.33
C VAL A 38 8.76 0.65 16.69
N MET A 39 9.83 0.90 17.45
CA MET A 39 9.78 1.51 18.77
C MET A 39 9.28 2.95 18.72
N ALA A 40 9.81 3.77 17.81
CA ALA A 40 9.35 5.14 17.56
C ALA A 40 7.87 5.21 17.14
N ARG A 41 7.42 4.30 16.27
CA ARG A 41 5.98 4.21 15.94
C ARG A 41 5.12 3.80 17.12
N THR A 42 5.65 2.96 18.00
CA THR A 42 4.93 2.52 19.19
C THR A 42 4.80 3.66 20.19
N ALA A 43 5.88 4.44 20.41
CA ALA A 43 5.85 5.66 21.21
C ALA A 43 4.81 6.67 20.68
N ASN A 44 4.78 6.93 19.38
CA ASN A 44 3.76 7.76 18.74
C ASN A 44 2.32 7.27 19.01
N ALA A 45 2.10 5.96 19.03
CA ALA A 45 0.76 5.38 19.17
C ALA A 45 0.25 5.33 20.61
N VAL A 46 1.13 5.25 21.61
CA VAL A 46 0.74 5.11 23.03
C VAL A 46 1.01 6.35 23.86
N GLY A 47 1.78 7.31 23.35
CA GLY A 47 2.12 8.57 24.03
C GLY A 47 2.77 8.33 25.39
N ASP A 48 2.28 9.02 26.42
CA ASP A 48 2.79 8.95 27.80
C ASP A 48 2.74 7.56 28.44
N ALA A 49 1.96 6.62 27.88
CA ALA A 49 1.91 5.24 28.36
C ALA A 49 3.10 4.39 27.86
N PHE A 50 4.02 4.99 27.08
CA PHE A 50 5.16 4.30 26.51
C PHE A 50 6.22 3.95 27.57
N ASP A 51 6.58 2.68 27.61
CA ASP A 51 7.64 2.14 28.48
C ASP A 51 8.82 1.68 27.61
N GLU A 52 9.80 2.58 27.45
CA GLU A 52 11.00 2.34 26.65
C GLU A 52 11.79 1.15 27.19
N THR A 53 12.05 1.12 28.50
CA THR A 53 12.93 0.12 29.12
C THR A 53 12.37 -1.30 28.94
N MET A 54 11.05 -1.47 29.12
CA MET A 54 10.41 -2.77 28.93
C MET A 54 10.48 -3.23 27.47
N LEU A 55 10.15 -2.35 26.52
CA LEU A 55 10.16 -2.68 25.10
C LEU A 55 11.58 -2.89 24.55
N LEU A 56 12.56 -2.14 25.03
CA LEU A 56 13.96 -2.31 24.65
C LEU A 56 14.49 -3.69 25.05
N ARG A 57 14.12 -4.19 26.24
CA ARG A 57 14.47 -5.57 26.65
C ARG A 57 13.87 -6.60 25.69
N LEU A 58 12.60 -6.43 25.31
CA LEU A 58 11.93 -7.28 24.32
C LEU A 58 12.59 -7.19 22.94
N ALA A 59 13.06 -6.02 22.52
CA ALA A 59 13.76 -5.82 21.25
C ALA A 59 15.09 -6.56 21.20
N LYS A 60 15.86 -6.56 22.28
CA LYS A 60 17.16 -7.27 22.37
C LYS A 60 17.01 -8.79 22.29
N GLU A 61 15.88 -9.32 22.72
CA GLU A 61 15.60 -10.77 22.78
C GLU A 61 14.85 -11.31 21.56
N SER A 62 14.46 -10.46 20.62
CA SER A 62 13.61 -10.85 19.49
C SER A 62 14.11 -10.34 18.15
N SER A 63 13.69 -10.99 17.07
CA SER A 63 13.96 -10.49 15.71
C SER A 63 13.04 -9.30 15.39
N PRO A 64 13.37 -8.44 14.41
CA PRO A 64 12.55 -7.26 14.09
C PRO A 64 11.10 -7.61 13.76
N GLY A 65 10.89 -8.74 13.06
CA GLY A 65 9.56 -9.24 12.75
C GLY A 65 8.80 -9.71 13.99
N ARG A 66 9.46 -10.40 14.93
CA ARG A 66 8.83 -10.83 16.19
C ARG A 66 8.55 -9.63 17.10
N PHE A 67 9.48 -8.69 17.19
CA PHE A 67 9.34 -7.47 17.96
C PHE A 67 8.15 -6.62 17.49
N HIS A 68 7.93 -6.54 16.18
CA HIS A 68 6.74 -5.89 15.62
C HIS A 68 5.44 -6.42 16.22
N TYR A 69 5.29 -7.75 16.33
CA TYR A 69 4.12 -8.36 16.95
C TYR A 69 4.06 -8.10 18.47
N ASN A 70 5.21 -8.07 19.16
CA ASN A 70 5.25 -7.73 20.59
C ASN A 70 4.76 -6.29 20.83
N CYS A 71 5.21 -5.32 20.04
CA CYS A 71 4.73 -3.94 20.08
C CYS A 71 3.25 -3.83 19.73
N LEU A 72 2.76 -4.62 18.77
CA LEU A 72 1.34 -4.69 18.43
C LEU A 72 0.52 -5.16 19.65
N HIS A 73 0.91 -6.25 20.30
CA HIS A 73 0.27 -6.74 21.52
C HIS A 73 0.34 -5.76 22.68
N TYR A 74 1.48 -5.08 22.85
CA TYR A 74 1.67 -4.05 23.87
C TYR A 74 0.70 -2.88 23.67
N ARG A 75 0.57 -2.37 22.45
CA ARG A 75 -0.43 -1.33 22.11
C ARG A 75 -1.85 -1.79 22.42
N HIS A 76 -2.18 -3.03 22.07
CA HIS A 76 -3.49 -3.62 22.39
C HIS A 76 -3.76 -3.73 23.88
N ALA A 77 -2.76 -4.10 24.68
CA ALA A 77 -2.89 -4.28 26.11
C ALA A 77 -3.08 -2.94 26.85
N LEU A 78 -2.46 -1.87 26.35
CA LEU A 78 -2.55 -0.54 26.97
C LEU A 78 -3.84 0.21 26.63
N ASN A 79 -4.39 0.01 25.42
CA ASN A 79 -5.59 0.72 24.97
C ASN A 79 -6.57 -0.23 24.26
N ALA A 80 -7.34 -0.99 25.04
CA ALA A 80 -8.42 -1.83 24.51
C ALA A 80 -9.53 -1.03 23.81
N GLU A 81 -9.72 0.24 24.20
CA GLU A 81 -10.78 1.14 23.70
C GLU A 81 -10.34 1.90 22.44
N ALA A 82 -9.06 2.31 22.34
CA ALA A 82 -8.52 2.97 21.13
C ALA A 82 -8.43 2.05 19.91
N TYR A 83 -8.45 0.73 20.08
CA TYR A 83 -8.53 -0.21 18.96
C TYR A 83 -9.89 -0.17 18.25
N ALA A 84 -10.98 0.08 18.98
CA ALA A 84 -12.30 0.26 18.39
C ALA A 84 -12.36 1.56 17.56
N ASP A 85 -11.71 2.62 18.04
CA ASP A 85 -11.62 3.89 17.34
C ASP A 85 -10.62 3.86 16.18
N GLU A 86 -9.44 3.21 16.30
CA GLU A 86 -8.52 2.99 15.17
C GLU A 86 -9.16 2.12 14.07
N GLN A 87 -9.95 1.10 14.42
CA GLN A 87 -10.71 0.30 13.45
C GLN A 87 -11.81 1.14 12.76
N ALA A 88 -12.45 2.06 13.50
CA ALA A 88 -13.45 2.99 12.97
C ALA A 88 -12.84 4.11 12.10
N GLU A 89 -11.66 4.63 12.45
CA GLU A 89 -10.88 5.60 11.66
C GLU A 89 -10.20 4.94 10.44
N GLN A 90 -9.81 3.67 10.53
CA GLN A 90 -9.29 2.91 9.37
C GLN A 90 -10.34 2.79 8.26
N ALA A 91 -11.63 2.70 8.59
CA ALA A 91 -12.68 2.80 7.58
C ALA A 91 -12.78 4.21 6.95
N GLN A 92 -12.39 5.26 7.67
CA GLN A 92 -12.45 6.68 7.25
C GLN A 92 -11.19 7.17 6.51
N THR A 93 -10.07 6.44 6.56
CA THR A 93 -8.84 6.78 5.82
C THR A 93 -8.81 6.30 4.37
N ARG A 94 -9.83 5.53 3.95
CA ARG A 94 -10.00 5.11 2.55
C ARG A 94 -10.14 6.33 1.66
N THR A 95 -9.15 6.54 0.81
CA THR A 95 -9.11 7.68 -0.11
C THR A 95 -8.71 7.19 -1.49
N LEU A 96 -9.39 7.71 -2.51
CA LEU A 96 -9.06 7.48 -3.90
C LEU A 96 -9.19 8.79 -4.65
N HIS A 97 -8.06 9.30 -5.14
CA HIS A 97 -7.97 10.46 -5.99
C HIS A 97 -7.81 10.01 -7.44
N MET A 98 -8.62 10.61 -8.31
CA MET A 98 -8.56 10.36 -9.74
C MET A 98 -8.42 11.70 -10.47
N SER A 99 -7.43 11.81 -11.33
CA SER A 99 -7.21 13.01 -12.15
C SER A 99 -6.95 12.62 -13.60
N ARG A 100 -7.35 13.49 -14.53
CA ARG A 100 -7.12 13.29 -15.96
C ARG A 100 -5.87 14.07 -16.38
N GLY A 101 -4.97 13.38 -17.08
CA GLY A 101 -3.85 13.99 -17.78
C GLY A 101 -4.30 14.75 -19.03
N SER A 102 -3.43 15.62 -19.52
CA SER A 102 -3.66 16.38 -20.76
C SER A 102 -3.75 15.50 -22.02
N ASP A 103 -3.23 14.28 -21.94
CA ASP A 103 -3.28 13.23 -22.95
C ASP A 103 -4.51 12.31 -22.81
N GLY A 104 -5.41 12.60 -21.87
CA GLY A 104 -6.59 11.77 -21.59
C GLY A 104 -6.32 10.58 -20.67
N CYS A 105 -5.08 10.35 -20.22
CA CYS A 105 -4.76 9.29 -19.27
C CYS A 105 -5.41 9.54 -17.90
N LEU A 106 -5.82 8.46 -17.24
CA LEU A 106 -6.40 8.52 -15.89
C LEU A 106 -5.35 8.17 -14.85
N PHE A 107 -4.98 9.13 -14.02
CA PHE A 107 -4.13 8.91 -12.86
C PHE A 107 -5.00 8.52 -11.67
N ILE A 108 -4.63 7.45 -10.97
CA ILE A 108 -5.33 6.94 -9.79
C ILE A 108 -4.31 6.82 -8.66
N THR A 109 -4.58 7.48 -7.53
CA THR A 109 -3.77 7.40 -6.31
C THR A 109 -4.70 7.23 -5.13
N GLY A 110 -4.36 6.36 -4.19
CA GLY A 110 -5.21 6.17 -3.02
C GLY A 110 -4.55 5.39 -1.92
N LEU A 111 -5.23 5.39 -0.77
CA LEU A 111 -4.89 4.60 0.40
C LEU A 111 -6.10 3.75 0.77
N LEU A 112 -5.85 2.47 0.99
CA LEU A 112 -6.83 1.52 1.51
C LEU A 112 -6.35 1.04 2.87
N ASP A 113 -7.28 0.84 3.78
CA ASP A 113 -7.01 0.17 5.05
C ASP A 113 -6.54 -1.28 4.81
N PRO A 114 -5.95 -1.95 5.82
CA PRO A 114 -5.44 -3.30 5.64
C PRO A 114 -6.47 -4.32 5.12
N VAL A 115 -7.74 -4.23 5.55
CA VAL A 115 -8.81 -5.13 5.11
C VAL A 115 -9.23 -4.80 3.68
N GLY A 116 -9.53 -3.52 3.40
CA GLY A 116 -9.89 -3.06 2.05
C GLY A 116 -8.78 -3.32 1.02
N GLY A 117 -7.53 -3.08 1.39
CA GLY A 117 -6.36 -3.34 0.56
C GLY A 117 -6.15 -4.83 0.30
N ALA A 118 -6.41 -5.70 1.28
CA ALA A 118 -6.37 -7.14 1.08
C ALA A 118 -7.46 -7.61 0.10
N VAL A 119 -8.68 -7.06 0.21
CA VAL A 119 -9.78 -7.37 -0.73
C VAL A 119 -9.40 -6.99 -2.16
N VAL A 120 -8.98 -5.74 -2.39
CA VAL A 120 -8.59 -5.26 -3.73
C VAL A 120 -7.42 -6.07 -4.29
N ARG A 121 -6.40 -6.33 -3.47
CA ARG A 121 -5.25 -7.13 -3.89
C ARG A 121 -5.66 -8.55 -4.28
N ASN A 122 -6.49 -9.21 -3.48
CA ASN A 122 -6.96 -10.57 -3.76
C ASN A 122 -7.83 -10.64 -5.02
N ALA A 123 -8.54 -9.56 -5.38
CA ALA A 123 -9.29 -9.48 -6.63
C ALA A 123 -8.38 -9.30 -7.86
N LEU A 124 -7.32 -8.49 -7.73
CA LEU A 124 -6.41 -8.17 -8.85
C LEU A 124 -5.32 -9.23 -9.08
N GLU A 125 -4.82 -9.86 -8.02
CA GLU A 125 -3.71 -10.83 -8.11
C GLU A 125 -3.95 -12.00 -9.09
N PRO A 126 -5.14 -12.62 -9.12
CA PRO A 126 -5.44 -13.67 -10.09
C PRO A 126 -5.38 -13.18 -11.54
N LEU A 127 -5.82 -11.96 -11.81
CA LEU A 127 -5.85 -11.34 -13.14
C LEU A 127 -4.48 -10.81 -13.56
N ALA A 128 -3.66 -10.36 -12.61
CA ALA A 128 -2.33 -9.81 -12.87
C ALA A 128 -1.22 -10.88 -13.03
N ARG A 129 -1.59 -12.15 -13.19
CA ARG A 129 -0.64 -13.26 -13.39
C ARG A 129 0.03 -13.15 -14.77
N PRO A 130 1.30 -13.57 -14.92
CA PRO A 130 1.94 -13.65 -16.22
C PRO A 130 1.16 -14.55 -17.19
N SER A 131 0.92 -14.07 -18.41
CA SER A 131 0.25 -14.80 -19.48
C SER A 131 1.23 -15.68 -20.28
N GLY A 132 1.91 -16.59 -19.59
CA GLY A 132 2.89 -17.50 -20.19
C GLY A 132 4.32 -16.95 -20.24
N VAL A 133 5.18 -17.67 -20.97
CA VAL A 133 6.65 -17.45 -20.97
C VAL A 133 7.08 -16.18 -21.71
N ASP A 134 6.27 -15.71 -22.65
CA ASP A 134 6.54 -14.52 -23.47
C ASP A 134 5.86 -13.25 -22.93
N ASP A 135 5.33 -13.30 -21.70
CA ASP A 135 4.73 -12.12 -21.06
C ASP A 135 5.83 -11.20 -20.50
N HIS A 136 6.23 -10.23 -21.33
CA HIS A 136 7.23 -9.22 -20.99
C HIS A 136 6.67 -8.03 -20.21
N ARG A 137 5.38 -8.00 -19.88
CA ARG A 137 4.80 -6.90 -19.10
C ARG A 137 5.40 -6.86 -17.71
N LEU A 138 5.68 -5.65 -17.23
CA LEU A 138 6.10 -5.44 -15.86
C LEU A 138 4.93 -5.70 -14.90
N ARG A 139 5.22 -6.06 -13.65
CA ARG A 139 4.18 -6.28 -12.64
C ARG A 139 3.21 -5.11 -12.51
N PRO A 140 3.63 -3.82 -12.48
CA PRO A 140 2.69 -2.70 -12.45
C PRO A 140 1.77 -2.63 -13.67
N GLN A 141 2.26 -2.96 -14.87
CA GLN A 141 1.45 -3.00 -16.09
C GLN A 141 0.37 -4.07 -15.99
N ARG A 142 0.72 -5.29 -15.53
CA ARG A 142 -0.27 -6.36 -15.32
C ARG A 142 -1.33 -6.01 -14.27
N TYR A 143 -0.95 -5.29 -13.21
CA TYR A 143 -1.93 -4.82 -12.22
C TYR A 143 -2.85 -3.72 -12.78
N ALA A 144 -2.34 -2.85 -13.65
CA ALA A 144 -3.17 -1.87 -14.35
C ALA A 144 -4.15 -2.56 -15.29
N ASP A 145 -3.68 -3.54 -16.08
CA ASP A 145 -4.53 -4.36 -16.96
C ASP A 145 -5.61 -5.09 -16.15
N ALA A 146 -5.23 -5.72 -15.04
CA ALA A 146 -6.14 -6.41 -14.13
C ALA A 146 -7.22 -5.48 -13.55
N LEU A 147 -6.88 -4.23 -13.24
CA LEU A 147 -7.84 -3.25 -12.73
C LEU A 147 -8.88 -2.89 -13.81
N VAL A 148 -8.41 -2.66 -15.05
CA VAL A 148 -9.29 -2.39 -16.19
C VAL A 148 -10.18 -3.60 -16.49
N GLU A 149 -9.61 -4.79 -16.47
CA GLU A 149 -10.34 -6.05 -16.67
C GLU A 149 -11.42 -6.22 -15.60
N LEU A 150 -11.09 -6.06 -14.31
CA LEU A 150 -12.04 -6.17 -13.21
C LEU A 150 -13.21 -5.15 -13.34
N ALA A 151 -12.91 -3.91 -13.72
CA ALA A 151 -13.93 -2.89 -13.95
C ALA A 151 -14.80 -3.20 -15.18
N GLY A 152 -14.18 -3.69 -16.26
CA GLY A 152 -14.84 -4.05 -17.52
C GLY A 152 -15.81 -5.22 -17.40
N HIS A 153 -15.55 -6.18 -16.52
CA HIS A 153 -16.47 -7.30 -16.25
C HIS A 153 -17.85 -6.87 -15.75
N THR A 154 -17.96 -5.66 -15.17
CA THR A 154 -19.19 -5.16 -14.55
C THR A 154 -19.92 -4.12 -15.42
N GLN A 155 -19.34 -3.71 -16.56
CA GLN A 155 -19.89 -2.66 -17.42
C GLN A 155 -20.16 -3.17 -18.84
N LYS A 156 -21.30 -2.77 -19.42
CA LYS A 156 -21.48 -2.82 -20.88
C LYS A 156 -20.55 -1.76 -21.48
N ILE A 157 -19.45 -2.20 -22.08
CA ILE A 157 -18.58 -1.31 -22.85
C ILE A 157 -19.40 -0.76 -24.01
N GLN A 158 -19.66 0.55 -24.00
CA GLN A 158 -20.20 1.27 -25.15
C GLN A 158 -19.03 1.97 -25.83
N MET A 159 -18.72 1.53 -27.05
CA MET A 159 -17.68 2.11 -27.89
C MET A 159 -18.35 2.65 -29.15
N GLN A 160 -18.06 3.90 -29.51
CA GLN A 160 -18.51 4.47 -30.79
C GLN A 160 -17.38 4.30 -31.81
N VAL A 161 -17.70 3.68 -32.94
CA VAL A 161 -16.78 3.45 -34.03
C VAL A 161 -17.34 4.14 -35.27
N THR A 162 -16.58 5.07 -35.84
CA THR A 162 -16.93 5.70 -37.11
C THR A 162 -16.15 4.99 -38.21
N SER A 163 -16.89 4.45 -39.19
CA SER A 163 -16.29 3.71 -40.30
C SER A 163 -17.08 3.89 -41.58
N SER A 164 -16.40 3.74 -42.72
CA SER A 164 -17.07 3.76 -44.02
C SER A 164 -17.82 2.44 -44.25
N VAL A 165 -18.80 2.46 -45.14
CA VAL A 165 -19.57 1.26 -45.47
C VAL A 165 -18.69 0.19 -46.13
N GLU A 166 -17.66 0.58 -46.89
CA GLU A 166 -16.71 -0.36 -47.50
C GLU A 166 -15.89 -1.13 -46.44
N THR A 167 -15.52 -0.47 -45.34
CA THR A 167 -14.81 -1.09 -44.22
C THR A 167 -15.70 -2.10 -43.50
N LEU A 168 -16.99 -1.79 -43.31
CA LEU A 168 -17.96 -2.74 -42.75
C LEU A 168 -18.19 -3.98 -43.63
N LEU A 169 -18.08 -3.80 -44.96
CA LEU A 169 -18.23 -4.88 -45.94
C LEU A 169 -16.94 -5.64 -46.22
N ASN A 170 -15.83 -5.30 -45.55
CA ASN A 170 -14.51 -5.90 -45.71
C ASN A 170 -14.01 -5.89 -47.16
N LEU A 171 -14.22 -4.77 -47.86
CA LEU A 171 -13.73 -4.61 -49.23
C LEU A 171 -12.23 -4.34 -49.28
N THR A 172 -11.56 -4.90 -50.28
CA THR A 172 -10.12 -4.70 -50.49
C THR A 172 -9.81 -3.21 -50.71
N GLY A 173 -8.97 -2.62 -49.84
CA GLY A 173 -8.56 -1.22 -49.92
C GLY A 173 -9.39 -0.23 -49.09
N ALA A 174 -10.31 -0.72 -48.25
CA ALA A 174 -11.09 0.15 -47.38
C ALA A 174 -10.22 0.87 -46.31
N PRO A 175 -10.55 2.12 -45.94
CA PRO A 175 -9.85 2.85 -44.89
C PRO A 175 -10.06 2.22 -43.51
N GLY A 176 -9.12 2.45 -42.58
CA GLY A 176 -9.26 2.00 -41.19
C GLY A 176 -10.41 2.71 -40.47
N ALA A 177 -11.09 2.01 -39.56
CA ALA A 177 -12.09 2.63 -38.71
C ALA A 177 -11.42 3.50 -37.62
N GLU A 178 -12.06 4.61 -37.29
CA GLU A 178 -11.64 5.49 -36.20
C GLU A 178 -12.47 5.18 -34.94
N MET A 179 -11.81 5.17 -33.79
CA MET A 179 -12.43 4.94 -32.48
C MET A 179 -12.32 6.22 -31.64
N GLU A 180 -13.44 6.64 -31.05
CA GLU A 180 -13.52 7.72 -30.05
C GLU A 180 -13.93 7.17 -28.68
#